data_AF-A0A832L0P3-F1
#
_entry.id   AF-A0A832L0P3-F1
#
_cell.length_a   1.000
_cell.length_b   1.000
_cell.length_c   1.000
_cell.angle_alpha   90.00
_cell.angle_beta   90.00
_cell.angle_gamma   90.00
#
_symmetry.space_group_name_H-M   'P 1'
#
loop_
_entity.id
_entity.type
_entity.pdbx_description
1 polymer ?
#
loop_
_entity_poly.entity_id
_entity_poly.type
_entity_poly.pdbx_seq_one_letter_code
_entity_poly.pdbx_strand_id
1 'polypeptide(L)'
;MKKVTLKKALIALFAFMLLTGSFTACDRDDDPVVEEADKTELIALVNECNALLNSPTLSADFPADAIAAFTTVVNAAKTLINNKEATQAQVNAIVVQLTQAKETFLASEYGLIPKTALIMGMTFDESVSNNQFKTAGKGWTAHLTKGPAEIFGENTNLPTFQTGKIGKAIYFSNGSHLRINDFTANDLLGSQLSISVWVKPDSTRAGNYIISYNYWNSWKFQLQEQNKPFFTIHTNADGWVDADNQMDFSAPNGEWTHLVVTLNMNTKKLVFYVNGKETMEWDETTKTGLTGTGAHQYKTVLPLMVGACTTYAEADVEWSWAWSRTPNGWDGFVGFIDELKLYNIALDAGQVAKLYKDEK
;
A
#
# COMPACT_ATOMS: atom_id res chain seq x y z
N MET A 1 17.61 -23.13 28.72
CA MET A 1 17.87 -21.83 29.40
C MET A 1 17.17 -20.72 28.63
N LYS A 2 16.19 -20.09 29.30
CA LYS A 2 15.66 -18.71 29.14
C LYS A 2 15.37 -18.19 27.72
N LYS A 3 14.09 -18.21 27.29
CA LYS A 3 13.13 -17.08 27.38
C LYS A 3 13.52 -15.85 26.54
N VAL A 4 12.87 -15.66 25.41
CA VAL A 4 12.61 -14.35 24.78
C VAL A 4 11.16 -14.34 24.27
N THR A 5 10.20 -14.23 25.18
CA THR A 5 9.28 -13.07 25.32
C THR A 5 8.50 -12.70 24.07
N LEU A 6 7.36 -13.38 23.92
CA LEU A 6 6.10 -12.83 23.44
C LEU A 6 5.79 -11.54 24.22
N LYS A 7 6.07 -10.36 23.66
CA LYS A 7 5.70 -9.06 24.24
C LYS A 7 5.28 -8.12 23.12
N LYS A 8 3.97 -8.05 22.89
CA LYS A 8 3.17 -6.84 22.61
C LYS A 8 1.70 -7.24 22.32
N ALA A 9 1.11 -7.99 23.24
CA ALA A 9 -0.32 -7.85 23.49
C ALA A 9 -0.42 -6.78 24.58
N LEU A 10 -0.79 -5.56 24.20
CA LEU A 10 -1.12 -4.51 25.16
C LEU A 10 -2.41 -4.98 25.84
N ILE A 11 -2.27 -5.63 26.99
CA ILE A 11 -3.40 -5.89 27.88
C ILE A 11 -3.81 -4.52 28.43
N ALA A 12 -4.73 -3.85 27.75
CA ALA A 12 -5.40 -2.68 28.28
C ALA A 12 -6.36 -3.13 29.39
N LEU A 13 -5.82 -3.29 30.60
CA LEU A 13 -6.62 -3.37 31.82
C LEU A 13 -7.31 -2.01 31.98
N PHE A 14 -8.52 -1.85 31.43
CA PHE A 14 -9.36 -0.69 31.70
C PHE A 14 -9.94 -0.84 33.11
N ALA A 15 -9.18 -0.38 34.11
CA ALA A 15 -9.67 -0.24 35.47
C ALA A 15 -10.74 0.87 35.49
N PHE A 16 -11.99 0.45 35.59
CA PHE A 16 -13.14 1.34 35.76
C PHE A 16 -13.11 1.90 37.19
N MET A 17 -12.33 2.96 37.44
CA MET A 17 -12.43 3.69 38.71
C MET A 17 -13.69 4.56 38.69
N LEU A 18 -14.77 4.01 39.23
CA LEU A 18 -15.90 4.78 39.73
C LEU A 18 -15.41 5.63 40.89
N LEU A 19 -15.13 6.92 40.63
CA LEU A 19 -14.97 7.92 41.68
C LEU A 19 -16.34 8.15 42.34
N THR A 20 -16.63 7.40 43.39
CA THR A 20 -17.75 7.67 44.29
C THR A 20 -17.33 8.77 45.26
N GLY A 21 -17.64 10.02 44.93
CA GLY A 21 -17.56 11.13 45.88
C GLY A 21 -18.75 11.09 46.83
N SER A 22 -18.54 10.61 48.06
CA SER A 22 -19.50 10.78 49.15
C SER A 22 -19.42 12.22 49.64
N PHE A 23 -20.50 13.00 49.53
CA PHE A 23 -20.66 14.24 50.28
C PHE A 23 -21.83 14.11 51.25
N THR A 24 -21.49 14.34 52.51
CA THR A 24 -22.36 14.36 53.67
C THR A 24 -23.36 15.52 53.57
N ALA A 25 -24.60 15.22 53.92
CA ALA A 25 -25.74 16.13 53.92
C ALA A 25 -25.52 17.38 54.80
N CYS A 26 -25.98 18.53 54.29
CA CYS A 26 -26.45 19.65 55.09
C CYS A 26 -27.70 20.21 54.40
N ASP A 27 -28.85 20.10 55.08
CA ASP A 27 -30.15 20.60 54.65
C ASP A 27 -30.10 22.10 54.33
N ARG A 28 -30.43 22.44 53.08
CA ARG A 28 -31.15 23.66 52.71
C ARG A 28 -32.04 23.35 51.51
N ASP A 29 -33.34 23.59 51.70
CA ASP A 29 -34.41 23.49 50.69
C ASP A 29 -34.21 24.46 49.52
N ASP A 30 -33.30 24.10 48.62
CA ASP A 30 -33.28 24.50 47.22
C ASP A 30 -32.68 23.29 46.51
N ASP A 31 -33.50 22.42 45.93
CA ASP A 31 -33.01 21.33 45.08
C ASP A 31 -32.12 21.97 44.00
N PRO A 32 -30.80 21.75 44.01
CA PRO A 32 -29.96 22.30 42.96
C PRO A 32 -30.45 21.66 41.66
N VAL A 33 -30.82 22.50 40.68
CA VAL A 33 -31.10 22.03 39.32
C VAL A 33 -29.82 21.38 38.82
N VAL A 34 -29.74 20.05 38.93
CA VAL A 34 -28.65 19.27 38.36
C VAL A 34 -28.84 19.35 36.85
N GLU A 35 -28.07 20.22 36.19
CA GLU A 35 -28.07 20.25 34.74
C GLU A 35 -27.63 18.88 34.21
N GLU A 36 -28.49 18.27 33.39
CA GLU A 36 -28.20 16.97 32.77
C GLU A 36 -26.96 17.11 31.86
N ALA A 37 -26.04 16.14 31.94
CA ALA A 37 -24.86 16.14 31.09
C ALA A 37 -25.23 16.07 29.59
N ASP A 38 -24.54 16.87 28.77
CA ASP A 38 -24.66 16.81 27.32
C ASP A 38 -23.99 15.53 26.79
N LYS A 39 -24.79 14.65 26.19
CA LYS A 39 -24.40 13.33 25.66
C LYS A 39 -24.36 13.29 24.14
N THR A 40 -24.53 14.43 23.46
CA THR A 40 -24.70 14.49 22.00
C THR A 40 -23.54 13.83 21.26
N GLU A 41 -22.30 14.17 21.62
CA GLU A 41 -21.09 13.57 21.04
C GLU A 41 -21.00 12.07 21.30
N LEU A 42 -21.27 11.64 22.53
CA LEU A 42 -21.22 10.22 22.91
C LEU A 42 -22.24 9.39 22.13
N ILE A 43 -23.45 9.91 21.93
CA ILE A 43 -24.49 9.25 21.12
C ILE A 43 -24.03 9.10 19.67
N ALA A 44 -23.47 10.15 19.07
CA ALA A 44 -22.94 10.09 17.71
C ALA A 44 -21.84 9.02 17.58
N LEU A 45 -20.87 9.03 18.50
CA LEU A 45 -19.77 8.06 18.50
C LEU A 45 -20.26 6.61 18.71
N VAL A 46 -21.22 6.38 19.61
CA VAL A 46 -21.83 5.06 19.81
C VAL A 46 -22.54 4.57 18.55
N ASN A 47 -23.21 5.46 17.80
CA ASN A 47 -23.85 5.09 16.54
C ASN A 47 -22.82 4.63 15.49
N GLU A 48 -21.70 5.34 15.36
CA GLU A 48 -20.60 4.91 14.48
C GLU A 48 -20.03 3.56 14.90
N CYS A 49 -19.77 3.36 16.19
CA CYS A 49 -19.26 2.10 16.71
C CYS A 49 -20.24 0.93 16.52
N ASN A 50 -21.55 1.18 16.66
CA ASN A 50 -22.59 0.18 16.37
C ASN A 50 -22.63 -0.18 14.89
N ALA A 51 -22.45 0.80 13.99
CA ALA A 51 -22.39 0.52 12.55
C ALA A 51 -21.21 -0.42 12.23
N LEU A 52 -20.04 -0.20 12.86
CA LEU A 52 -18.89 -1.10 12.74
C LEU A 52 -19.22 -2.51 13.26
N LEU A 53 -19.77 -2.62 14.47
CA LEU A 53 -20.13 -3.91 15.09
C LEU A 53 -21.29 -4.65 14.39
N ASN A 54 -22.05 -3.97 13.54
CA ASN A 54 -23.13 -4.57 12.76
C ASN A 54 -22.72 -4.83 11.30
N SER A 55 -21.45 -4.62 10.94
CA SER A 55 -20.95 -4.92 9.59
C SER A 55 -21.16 -6.41 9.27
N PRO A 56 -21.69 -6.76 8.08
CA PRO A 56 -21.90 -8.16 7.69
C PRO A 56 -20.60 -8.95 7.56
N THR A 57 -19.45 -8.27 7.43
CA THR A 57 -18.12 -8.87 7.28
C THR A 57 -17.30 -8.84 8.56
N LEU A 58 -17.87 -8.38 9.69
CA LEU A 58 -17.15 -8.14 10.95
C LEU A 58 -16.24 -9.29 11.36
N SER A 59 -16.76 -10.53 11.40
CA SER A 59 -16.00 -11.71 11.84
C SER A 59 -14.97 -12.20 10.82
N ALA A 60 -15.10 -11.79 9.56
CA ALA A 60 -14.12 -12.07 8.51
C ALA A 60 -12.98 -11.04 8.52
N ASP A 61 -13.29 -9.80 8.89
CA ASP A 61 -12.34 -8.68 8.83
C ASP A 61 -11.60 -8.46 10.17
N PHE A 62 -12.13 -8.93 11.31
CA PHE A 62 -11.55 -8.67 12.64
C PHE A 62 -11.43 -9.93 13.54
N PRO A 63 -10.40 -9.98 14.42
CA PRO A 63 -10.28 -10.99 15.47
C PRO A 63 -11.44 -10.99 16.47
N ALA A 64 -11.88 -12.18 16.90
CA ALA A 64 -13.00 -12.35 17.82
C ALA A 64 -12.77 -11.70 19.20
N ASP A 65 -11.54 -11.74 19.71
CA ASP A 65 -11.14 -11.10 20.95
C ASP A 65 -11.16 -9.57 20.84
N ALA A 66 -10.72 -9.01 19.71
CA ALA A 66 -10.84 -7.58 19.43
C ALA A 66 -12.30 -7.11 19.34
N ILE A 67 -13.16 -7.88 18.68
CA ILE A 67 -14.61 -7.63 18.62
C ILE A 67 -15.21 -7.61 20.04
N ALA A 68 -14.87 -8.60 20.88
CA ALA A 68 -15.38 -8.71 22.25
C ALA A 68 -14.92 -7.53 23.13
N ALA A 69 -13.64 -7.16 23.04
CA ALA A 69 -13.08 -6.02 23.77
C ALA A 69 -13.76 -4.70 23.35
N PHE A 70 -13.91 -4.46 22.05
CA PHE A 70 -14.57 -3.26 21.54
C PHE A 70 -16.06 -3.19 21.93
N THR A 71 -16.78 -4.30 21.80
CA THR A 71 -18.19 -4.42 22.22
C THR A 71 -18.38 -4.07 23.69
N THR A 72 -17.43 -4.46 24.55
CA THR A 72 -17.47 -4.13 25.99
C THR A 72 -17.46 -2.62 26.23
N VAL A 73 -16.58 -1.88 25.55
CA VAL A 73 -16.49 -0.41 25.68
C VAL A 73 -17.73 0.28 25.10
N VAL A 74 -18.23 -0.20 23.95
CA VAL A 74 -19.48 0.31 23.35
C VAL A 74 -20.67 0.12 24.29
N ASN A 75 -20.76 -1.03 24.97
CA ASN A 75 -21.83 -1.29 25.93
C ASN A 75 -21.72 -0.40 27.18
N ALA A 76 -20.51 -0.15 27.69
CA ALA A 76 -20.30 0.81 28.78
C ALA A 76 -20.76 2.23 28.39
N ALA A 77 -20.46 2.67 27.18
CA ALA A 77 -20.95 3.95 26.64
C ALA A 77 -22.48 4.01 26.55
N LYS A 78 -23.14 2.95 26.06
CA LYS A 78 -24.61 2.83 26.04
C LYS A 78 -25.21 2.91 27.45
N THR A 79 -24.58 2.25 28.43
CA THR A 79 -25.02 2.33 29.83
C THR A 79 -24.95 3.75 30.36
N LEU A 80 -23.87 4.50 30.07
CA LEU A 80 -23.74 5.89 30.51
C LEU A 80 -24.75 6.83 29.84
N ILE A 81 -25.04 6.64 28.54
CA ILE A 81 -26.07 7.41 27.83
C ILE A 81 -27.41 7.33 28.56
N ASN A 82 -27.79 6.14 29.02
CA ASN A 82 -29.07 5.90 29.72
C ASN A 82 -29.08 6.32 31.19
N ASN A 83 -27.93 6.70 31.76
CA ASN A 83 -27.83 7.14 33.15
C ASN A 83 -28.20 8.64 33.27
N LYS A 84 -29.30 8.95 33.95
CA LYS A 84 -29.76 10.33 34.20
C LYS A 84 -28.87 11.10 35.18
N GLU A 85 -28.13 10.38 36.03
CA GLU A 85 -27.21 10.96 37.01
C GLU A 85 -25.77 11.05 36.50
N ALA A 86 -25.55 10.78 35.20
CA ALA A 86 -24.22 10.89 34.60
C ALA A 86 -23.73 12.35 34.67
N THR A 87 -22.52 12.53 35.18
CA THR A 87 -21.83 13.83 35.21
C THR A 87 -21.15 14.10 33.85
N GLN A 88 -20.96 15.39 33.51
CA GLN A 88 -20.24 15.75 32.28
C GLN A 88 -18.81 15.19 32.26
N ALA A 89 -18.15 15.09 33.41
CA ALA A 89 -16.83 14.48 33.53
C ALA A 89 -16.83 12.99 33.14
N GLN A 90 -17.87 12.24 33.52
CA GLN A 90 -18.03 10.84 33.10
C GLN A 90 -18.31 10.74 31.60
N VAL A 91 -19.12 11.64 31.04
CA VAL A 91 -19.41 11.67 29.59
C VAL A 91 -18.13 11.94 28.80
N ASN A 92 -17.37 12.96 29.17
CA ASN A 92 -16.11 13.30 28.50
C ASN A 92 -15.09 12.14 28.61
N ALA A 93 -15.00 11.49 29.77
CA ALA A 93 -14.11 10.35 29.97
C ALA A 93 -14.47 9.16 29.07
N ILE A 94 -15.76 8.83 28.94
CA ILE A 94 -16.18 7.68 28.11
C ILE A 94 -16.05 7.99 26.61
N VAL A 95 -16.20 9.25 26.17
CA VAL A 95 -15.92 9.65 24.79
C VAL A 95 -14.45 9.36 24.44
N VAL A 96 -13.51 9.77 25.29
CA VAL A 96 -12.07 9.49 25.08
C VAL A 96 -11.80 7.99 25.03
N GLN A 97 -12.36 7.22 25.97
CA GLN A 97 -12.18 5.77 26.02
C GLN A 97 -12.77 5.06 24.79
N LEU A 98 -13.97 5.44 24.37
CA LEU A 98 -14.63 4.84 23.20
C LEU A 98 -13.89 5.19 21.91
N THR A 99 -13.36 6.40 21.78
CA THR A 99 -12.50 6.81 20.65
C THR A 99 -11.23 5.96 20.58
N GLN A 100 -10.52 5.81 21.70
CA GLN A 100 -9.31 4.96 21.76
C GLN A 100 -9.61 3.48 21.49
N ALA A 101 -10.75 2.98 21.99
CA ALA A 101 -11.19 1.62 21.73
C ALA A 101 -11.53 1.40 20.25
N LYS A 102 -12.17 2.38 19.59
CA LYS A 102 -12.44 2.37 18.15
C LYS A 102 -11.14 2.36 17.35
N GLU A 103 -10.16 3.19 17.70
CA GLU A 103 -8.84 3.21 17.05
C GLU A 103 -8.12 1.86 17.20
N THR A 104 -8.11 1.30 18.41
CA THR A 104 -7.51 -0.02 18.69
C THR A 104 -8.21 -1.14 17.92
N PHE A 105 -9.54 -1.09 17.84
CA PHE A 105 -10.33 -2.04 17.10
C PHE A 105 -10.02 -2.00 15.60
N LEU A 106 -10.02 -0.81 14.99
CA LEU A 106 -9.67 -0.64 13.58
C LEU A 106 -8.23 -1.07 13.28
N ALA A 107 -7.30 -0.85 14.21
CA ALA A 107 -5.92 -1.31 14.09
C ALA A 107 -5.75 -2.84 14.18
N SER A 108 -6.81 -3.58 14.56
CA SER A 108 -6.80 -5.05 14.63
C SER A 108 -7.33 -5.73 13.37
N GLU A 109 -7.73 -4.97 12.34
CA GLU A 109 -8.23 -5.51 11.07
C GLU A 109 -7.22 -6.48 10.44
N TYR A 110 -7.70 -7.64 9.99
CA TYR A 110 -6.89 -8.61 9.26
C TYR A 110 -6.41 -8.02 7.93
N GLY A 111 -5.13 -8.22 7.62
CA GLY A 111 -4.55 -7.70 6.39
C GLY A 111 -4.44 -6.17 6.37
N LEU A 112 -4.52 -5.49 7.52
CA LEU A 112 -4.30 -4.05 7.58
C LEU A 112 -2.90 -3.70 7.07
N ILE A 113 -2.83 -2.76 6.14
CA ILE A 113 -1.57 -2.20 5.65
C ILE A 113 -1.33 -0.87 6.39
N PRO A 114 -0.24 -0.72 7.16
CA PRO A 114 0.06 0.53 7.83
C PRO A 114 0.17 1.67 6.81
N LYS A 115 -0.52 2.81 7.04
CA LYS A 115 -0.46 3.97 6.14
C LYS A 115 0.97 4.47 5.91
N THR A 116 1.82 4.37 6.93
CA THR A 116 3.24 4.74 6.86
C THR A 116 4.08 3.81 5.98
N ALA A 117 3.54 2.64 5.61
CA ALA A 117 4.22 1.72 4.73
C ALA A 117 4.13 2.14 3.25
N LEU A 118 3.07 2.86 2.88
CA LEU A 118 2.89 3.39 1.53
C LEU A 118 3.84 4.57 1.32
N ILE A 119 4.84 4.38 0.45
CA ILE A 119 5.81 5.44 0.12
C ILE A 119 5.46 6.15 -1.19
N MET A 120 4.73 5.48 -2.10
CA MET A 120 4.20 6.08 -3.33
C MET A 120 2.87 5.41 -3.68
N GLY A 121 1.83 6.20 -3.96
CA GLY A 121 0.59 5.72 -4.54
C GLY A 121 0.14 6.62 -5.69
N MET A 122 -0.38 6.03 -6.76
CA MET A 122 -0.93 6.72 -7.92
C MET A 122 -2.28 6.10 -8.28
N THR A 123 -3.37 6.83 -8.07
CA THR A 123 -4.71 6.41 -8.52
C THR A 123 -5.00 6.95 -9.93
N PHE A 124 -4.17 7.87 -10.42
CA PHE A 124 -4.32 8.58 -11.70
C PHE A 124 -5.58 9.47 -11.80
N ASP A 125 -6.29 9.66 -10.70
CA ASP A 125 -7.30 10.71 -10.50
C ASP A 125 -6.67 12.04 -10.03
N GLU A 126 -5.36 12.09 -9.82
CA GLU A 126 -4.69 13.28 -9.33
C GLU A 126 -4.83 14.47 -10.29
N SER A 127 -4.83 15.67 -9.72
CA SER A 127 -4.86 16.90 -10.51
C SER A 127 -3.51 17.12 -11.20
N VAL A 128 -3.49 16.97 -12.53
CA VAL A 128 -2.31 17.20 -13.35
C VAL A 128 -2.21 18.67 -13.71
N SER A 129 -1.04 19.26 -13.47
CA SER A 129 -0.72 20.62 -13.89
C SER A 129 0.71 20.67 -14.42
N ASN A 130 0.97 21.39 -15.51
CA ASN A 130 2.30 21.49 -16.14
C ASN A 130 2.97 20.12 -16.37
N ASN A 131 2.20 19.13 -16.84
CA ASN A 131 2.68 17.75 -17.09
C ASN A 131 3.27 17.06 -15.85
N GLN A 132 2.76 17.36 -14.65
CA GLN A 132 3.17 16.68 -13.43
C GLN A 132 2.02 16.58 -12.41
N PHE A 133 2.15 15.66 -11.47
CA PHE A 133 1.24 15.51 -10.33
C PHE A 133 1.98 14.97 -9.09
N LYS A 134 1.34 15.08 -7.92
CA LYS A 134 1.87 14.61 -6.64
C LYS A 134 1.34 13.22 -6.32
N THR A 135 2.23 12.31 -5.92
CA THR A 135 1.87 10.95 -5.52
C THR A 135 1.39 10.92 -4.06
N ALA A 136 0.56 9.94 -3.70
CA ALA A 136 0.27 9.63 -2.29
C ALA A 136 1.50 9.05 -1.58
N GLY A 137 1.45 8.94 -0.25
CA GLY A 137 2.58 8.47 0.57
C GLY A 137 3.54 9.61 0.87
N LYS A 138 4.74 9.58 0.29
CA LYS A 138 5.76 10.62 0.54
C LYS A 138 5.57 11.92 -0.24
N GLY A 139 4.59 12.02 -1.14
CA GLY A 139 4.33 13.27 -1.86
C GLY A 139 5.35 13.58 -2.95
N TRP A 140 5.92 12.55 -3.57
CA TRP A 140 6.87 12.72 -4.69
C TRP A 140 6.19 13.30 -5.92
N THR A 141 6.99 13.86 -6.83
CA THR A 141 6.51 14.50 -8.04
C THR A 141 6.70 13.58 -9.23
N ALA A 142 5.60 13.13 -9.82
CA ALA A 142 5.60 12.38 -11.06
C ALA A 142 5.51 13.33 -12.26
N HIS A 143 6.54 13.30 -13.12
CA HIS A 143 6.61 14.10 -14.33
C HIS A 143 6.25 13.26 -15.55
N LEU A 144 5.19 13.65 -16.26
CA LEU A 144 4.84 13.07 -17.55
C LEU A 144 5.90 13.41 -18.58
N THR A 145 6.46 12.39 -19.20
CA THR A 145 7.59 12.51 -20.12
C THR A 145 7.28 11.81 -21.43
N LYS A 146 7.63 12.47 -22.54
CA LYS A 146 7.55 11.89 -23.87
C LYS A 146 8.58 10.76 -24.03
N GLY A 147 8.31 9.79 -24.89
CA GLY A 147 9.33 8.83 -25.29
C GLY A 147 10.49 9.49 -26.04
N PRO A 148 11.66 8.82 -26.12
CA PRO A 148 12.83 9.36 -26.81
C PRO A 148 12.56 9.58 -28.30
N ALA A 149 12.74 10.83 -28.74
CA ALA A 149 12.53 11.21 -30.14
C ALA A 149 13.54 10.51 -31.08
N GLU A 150 14.69 10.12 -30.56
CA GLU A 150 15.71 9.34 -31.24
C GLU A 150 15.22 7.95 -31.67
N ILE A 151 14.22 7.40 -30.98
CA ILE A 151 13.63 6.09 -31.28
C ILE A 151 12.26 6.24 -31.96
N PHE A 152 11.43 7.16 -31.46
CA PHE A 152 10.03 7.27 -31.88
C PHE A 152 9.78 8.42 -32.88
N GLY A 153 10.78 9.25 -33.17
CA GLY A 153 10.65 10.41 -34.04
C GLY A 153 9.53 11.35 -33.61
N GLU A 154 8.76 11.82 -34.58
CA GLU A 154 7.61 12.69 -34.35
C GLU A 154 6.41 11.99 -33.68
N ASN A 155 6.40 10.65 -33.63
CA ASN A 155 5.30 9.88 -33.04
C ASN A 155 5.33 9.86 -31.50
N THR A 156 6.34 10.47 -30.88
CA THR A 156 6.44 10.51 -29.41
C THR A 156 5.33 11.36 -28.77
N ASN A 157 4.74 10.85 -27.70
CA ASN A 157 3.63 11.48 -26.97
C ASN A 157 3.85 11.46 -25.45
N LEU A 158 3.14 12.33 -24.75
CA LEU A 158 2.99 12.20 -23.30
C LEU A 158 2.03 11.03 -23.01
N PRO A 159 2.15 10.39 -21.84
CA PRO A 159 1.13 9.44 -21.42
C PRO A 159 -0.21 10.17 -21.20
N THR A 160 -1.33 9.47 -21.39
CA THR A 160 -2.68 10.07 -21.34
C THR A 160 -3.54 9.42 -20.27
N PHE A 161 -4.46 10.17 -19.69
CA PHE A 161 -5.39 9.68 -18.67
C PHE A 161 -6.73 9.32 -19.31
N GLN A 162 -7.24 8.13 -19.04
CA GLN A 162 -8.52 7.63 -19.57
C GLN A 162 -9.27 6.87 -18.46
N THR A 163 -10.50 6.40 -18.73
CA THR A 163 -11.23 5.57 -17.77
C THR A 163 -10.44 4.32 -17.41
N GLY A 164 -10.23 4.14 -16.10
CA GLY A 164 -9.42 3.06 -15.55
C GLY A 164 -10.21 1.84 -15.14
N LYS A 165 -9.54 0.97 -14.38
CA LYS A 165 -10.17 -0.09 -13.60
C LYS A 165 -10.98 0.52 -12.45
N ILE A 166 -10.42 1.54 -11.80
CA ILE A 166 -11.05 2.38 -10.79
C ILE A 166 -10.78 3.83 -11.20
N GLY A 167 -11.81 4.68 -11.27
CA GLY A 167 -11.61 6.06 -11.65
C GLY A 167 -10.91 6.21 -13.01
N LYS A 168 -9.71 6.78 -13.00
CA LYS A 168 -8.86 6.95 -14.19
C LYS A 168 -7.64 6.04 -14.14
N ALA A 169 -7.19 5.61 -15.31
CA ALA A 169 -5.90 4.97 -15.51
C ALA A 169 -5.02 5.84 -16.40
N ILE A 170 -3.72 5.60 -16.33
CA ILE A 170 -2.76 6.18 -17.27
C ILE A 170 -2.43 5.19 -18.39
N TYR A 171 -2.40 5.69 -19.62
CA TYR A 171 -2.05 4.95 -20.82
C TYR A 171 -0.65 5.33 -21.29
N PHE A 172 0.19 4.33 -21.51
CA PHE A 172 1.53 4.48 -22.04
C PHE A 172 1.62 3.96 -23.48
N SER A 173 2.25 4.74 -24.35
CA SER A 173 2.57 4.37 -25.72
C SER A 173 3.81 5.11 -26.22
N ASN A 174 4.44 4.62 -27.29
CA ASN A 174 5.60 5.25 -27.94
C ASN A 174 6.71 5.68 -26.96
N GLY A 175 6.99 4.85 -25.95
CA GLY A 175 8.01 5.09 -24.92
C GLY A 175 7.70 6.20 -23.93
N SER A 176 6.48 6.76 -23.93
CA SER A 176 6.01 7.70 -22.92
C SER A 176 6.12 7.08 -21.52
N HIS A 177 6.43 7.87 -20.50
CA HIS A 177 6.68 7.37 -19.14
C HIS A 177 6.49 8.47 -18.09
N LEU A 178 6.52 8.09 -16.81
CA LEU A 178 6.68 9.01 -15.70
C LEU A 178 8.11 8.97 -15.17
N ARG A 179 8.65 10.14 -14.79
CA ARG A 179 9.91 10.27 -14.06
C ARG A 179 9.67 10.85 -12.68
N ILE A 180 10.29 10.26 -11.67
CA ILE A 180 10.28 10.74 -10.29
C ILE A 180 11.72 10.94 -9.85
N ASN A 181 12.06 12.14 -9.35
CA ASN A 181 13.44 12.51 -8.98
C ASN A 181 13.59 12.93 -7.51
N ASP A 182 12.50 13.34 -6.86
CA ASP A 182 12.49 13.91 -5.51
C ASP A 182 12.33 12.85 -4.39
N PHE A 183 12.81 11.63 -4.65
CA PHE A 183 12.89 10.55 -3.68
C PHE A 183 14.26 10.52 -2.97
N THR A 184 14.34 9.84 -1.83
CA THR A 184 15.63 9.50 -1.21
C THR A 184 16.00 8.07 -1.56
N ALA A 185 17.23 7.79 -2.02
CA ALA A 185 17.64 6.45 -2.46
C ALA A 185 17.36 5.34 -1.42
N ASN A 186 17.49 5.64 -0.12
CA ASN A 186 17.18 4.70 0.97
C ASN A 186 15.72 4.22 0.97
N ASP A 187 14.80 4.98 0.37
CA ASP A 187 13.39 4.57 0.25
C ASP A 187 13.21 3.41 -0.73
N LEU A 188 14.14 3.25 -1.68
CA LEU A 188 14.08 2.27 -2.76
C LEU A 188 15.14 1.15 -2.58
N LEU A 189 16.07 1.29 -1.64
CA LEU A 189 17.15 0.33 -1.38
C LEU A 189 16.93 -0.54 -0.12
N GLY A 190 15.75 -0.45 0.50
CA GLY A 190 15.41 -1.16 1.72
C GLY A 190 15.45 -2.70 1.61
N SER A 191 15.39 -3.37 2.76
CA SER A 191 15.37 -4.84 2.85
C SER A 191 13.99 -5.45 2.53
N GLN A 192 12.98 -4.61 2.37
CA GLN A 192 11.61 -5.01 2.05
C GLN A 192 11.00 -4.07 1.02
N LEU A 193 10.18 -4.64 0.14
CA LEU A 193 9.51 -3.91 -0.93
C LEU A 193 8.21 -4.64 -1.29
N SER A 194 7.15 -3.89 -1.56
CA SER A 194 6.01 -4.43 -2.31
C SER A 194 5.55 -3.47 -3.37
N ILE A 195 5.21 -3.99 -4.54
CA ILE A 195 4.65 -3.24 -5.66
C ILE A 195 3.30 -3.86 -5.98
N SER A 196 2.23 -3.07 -5.94
CA SER A 196 0.87 -3.46 -6.34
C SER A 196 0.41 -2.56 -7.49
N VAL A 197 -0.25 -3.14 -8.48
CA VAL A 197 -0.65 -2.42 -9.68
C VAL A 197 -1.75 -3.16 -10.44
N TRP A 198 -2.70 -2.41 -10.99
CA TRP A 198 -3.58 -2.91 -12.05
C TRP A 198 -2.95 -2.64 -13.41
N VAL A 199 -2.87 -3.66 -14.25
CA VAL A 199 -2.34 -3.53 -15.62
C VAL A 199 -3.33 -4.04 -16.65
N LYS A 200 -3.31 -3.44 -17.83
CA LYS A 200 -4.01 -3.92 -19.03
C LYS A 200 -3.10 -3.69 -20.23
N PRO A 201 -2.17 -4.64 -20.51
CA PRO A 201 -1.22 -4.50 -21.62
C PRO A 201 -1.95 -4.59 -22.97
N ASP A 202 -1.50 -3.83 -23.96
CA ASP A 202 -2.05 -3.91 -25.32
C ASP A 202 -1.42 -5.05 -26.12
N SER A 203 -0.17 -5.39 -25.80
CA SER A 203 0.62 -6.36 -26.54
C SER A 203 1.62 -7.10 -25.66
N THR A 204 1.93 -8.33 -26.04
CA THR A 204 2.93 -9.14 -25.35
C THR A 204 4.33 -8.79 -25.81
N ARG A 205 5.13 -8.24 -24.90
CA ARG A 205 6.49 -7.78 -25.15
C ARG A 205 7.34 -8.09 -23.94
N ALA A 206 8.56 -8.56 -24.16
CA ALA A 206 9.53 -8.77 -23.08
C ALA A 206 9.85 -7.46 -22.34
N GLY A 207 9.76 -6.31 -23.02
CA GLY A 207 10.08 -4.98 -22.50
C GLY A 207 8.91 -4.21 -21.88
N ASN A 208 7.84 -4.85 -21.40
CA ASN A 208 6.70 -4.15 -20.78
C ASN A 208 7.02 -3.73 -19.33
N TYR A 209 7.90 -2.73 -19.15
CA TYR A 209 8.34 -2.24 -17.84
C TYR A 209 7.27 -1.42 -17.11
N ILE A 210 6.74 -1.95 -16.02
CA ILE A 210 5.74 -1.28 -15.19
C ILE A 210 6.40 -0.19 -14.34
N ILE A 211 7.41 -0.57 -13.56
CA ILE A 211 8.17 0.34 -12.70
C ILE A 211 9.61 -0.14 -12.57
N SER A 212 10.56 0.79 -12.50
CA SER A 212 11.96 0.46 -12.37
C SER A 212 12.77 1.51 -11.62
N TYR A 213 13.67 1.04 -10.76
CA TYR A 213 14.73 1.83 -10.16
C TYR A 213 16.08 1.29 -10.65
N ASN A 214 16.78 2.10 -11.44
CA ASN A 214 18.04 1.74 -12.09
C ASN A 214 17.97 0.43 -12.91
N TYR A 215 16.86 0.17 -13.62
CA TYR A 215 16.67 -1.05 -14.43
C TYR A 215 17.05 -2.32 -13.64
N TRP A 216 17.63 -3.33 -14.28
CA TRP A 216 18.05 -4.55 -13.56
C TRP A 216 19.23 -4.32 -12.61
N ASN A 217 19.85 -3.15 -12.55
CA ASN A 217 21.01 -2.88 -11.68
C ASN A 217 20.64 -2.55 -10.22
N SER A 218 19.38 -2.19 -9.95
CA SER A 218 18.82 -2.25 -8.58
C SER A 218 17.59 -3.15 -8.58
N TRP A 219 16.44 -2.69 -9.07
CA TRP A 219 15.29 -3.56 -9.26
C TRP A 219 14.30 -3.06 -10.32
N LYS A 220 13.52 -4.00 -10.84
CA LYS A 220 12.46 -3.71 -11.82
C LYS A 220 11.30 -4.67 -11.67
N PHE A 221 10.11 -4.19 -12.00
CA PHE A 221 8.91 -5.00 -12.17
C PHE A 221 8.32 -4.76 -13.56
N GLN A 222 8.07 -5.84 -14.30
CA GLN A 222 7.63 -5.78 -15.68
C GLN A 222 6.74 -6.98 -16.03
N LEU A 223 6.09 -6.92 -17.18
CA LEU A 223 5.61 -8.12 -17.87
C LEU A 223 6.69 -8.58 -18.87
N GLN A 224 6.91 -9.88 -18.96
CA GLN A 224 7.86 -10.49 -19.91
C GLN A 224 7.15 -11.34 -20.99
N GLU A 225 7.90 -12.26 -21.61
CA GLU A 225 7.36 -13.27 -22.51
C GLU A 225 6.10 -13.92 -21.91
N GLN A 226 5.12 -14.18 -22.78
CA GLN A 226 3.78 -14.66 -22.40
C GLN A 226 3.08 -13.77 -21.35
N ASN A 227 3.41 -12.49 -21.22
CA ASN A 227 2.86 -11.57 -20.22
C ASN A 227 2.93 -12.09 -18.77
N LYS A 228 4.00 -12.81 -18.43
CA LYS A 228 4.24 -13.18 -17.04
C LYS A 228 4.71 -11.96 -16.24
N PRO A 229 4.16 -11.68 -15.05
CA PRO A 229 4.77 -10.75 -14.11
C PRO A 229 6.17 -11.25 -13.75
N PHE A 230 7.15 -10.37 -13.91
CA PHE A 230 8.56 -10.67 -13.80
C PHE A 230 9.26 -9.58 -12.99
N PHE A 231 10.05 -9.99 -12.02
CA PHE A 231 10.79 -9.11 -11.14
C PHE A 231 12.28 -9.45 -11.17
N THR A 232 13.11 -8.42 -11.29
CA THR A 232 14.56 -8.54 -11.08
C THR A 232 14.95 -7.72 -9.85
N ILE A 233 15.81 -8.30 -9.02
CA ILE A 233 16.55 -7.59 -7.97
C ILE A 233 18.04 -7.91 -8.13
N HIS A 234 18.87 -6.88 -8.18
CA HIS A 234 20.30 -7.00 -7.94
C HIS A 234 20.52 -6.79 -6.45
N THR A 235 21.01 -7.81 -5.75
CA THR A 235 21.20 -7.72 -4.29
C THR A 235 22.54 -7.07 -3.94
N ASN A 236 22.64 -6.49 -2.74
CA ASN A 236 23.88 -5.90 -2.25
C ASN A 236 24.96 -6.92 -1.85
N ALA A 237 24.64 -8.23 -1.86
CA ALA A 237 25.62 -9.31 -1.74
C ALA A 237 26.25 -9.71 -3.09
N ASP A 238 25.95 -8.94 -4.14
CA ASP A 238 26.37 -9.11 -5.53
C ASP A 238 25.72 -10.34 -6.20
N GLY A 239 24.81 -10.08 -7.14
CA GLY A 239 24.04 -11.10 -7.85
C GLY A 239 22.65 -10.63 -8.29
N TRP A 240 22.32 -10.87 -9.56
CA TRP A 240 20.99 -10.66 -10.11
C TRP A 240 20.09 -11.87 -9.84
N VAL A 241 18.90 -11.59 -9.36
CA VAL A 241 17.82 -12.57 -9.23
C VAL A 241 16.71 -12.19 -10.17
N ASP A 242 16.47 -13.06 -11.13
CA ASP A 242 15.35 -13.01 -12.04
C ASP A 242 14.29 -14.03 -11.63
N ALA A 243 13.05 -13.58 -11.50
CA ALA A 243 11.93 -14.42 -11.12
C ALA A 243 10.64 -13.98 -11.80
N ASP A 244 9.79 -14.95 -12.12
CA ASP A 244 8.42 -14.73 -12.57
C ASP A 244 7.45 -15.59 -11.77
N ASN A 245 6.16 -15.47 -12.05
CA ASN A 245 5.15 -16.33 -11.42
C ASN A 245 4.96 -17.70 -12.09
N GLN A 246 5.77 -18.05 -13.10
CA GLN A 246 5.69 -19.27 -13.89
C GLN A 246 4.33 -19.57 -14.57
N MET A 247 3.44 -18.58 -14.70
CA MET A 247 2.11 -18.78 -15.26
C MET A 247 1.90 -17.95 -16.51
N ASP A 248 2.02 -18.60 -17.66
CA ASP A 248 1.79 -18.01 -18.98
C ASP A 248 0.44 -17.29 -19.05
N PHE A 249 0.47 -16.08 -19.59
CA PHE A 249 -0.69 -15.22 -19.80
C PHE A 249 -1.51 -14.93 -18.55
N SER A 250 -0.86 -14.95 -17.38
CA SER A 250 -1.49 -14.52 -16.13
C SER A 250 -1.86 -13.02 -16.09
N ALA A 251 -1.33 -12.21 -17.01
CA ALA A 251 -1.80 -10.86 -17.33
C ALA A 251 -2.12 -10.72 -18.84
N PRO A 252 -3.26 -11.24 -19.34
CA PRO A 252 -3.53 -11.29 -20.78
C PRO A 252 -3.73 -9.88 -21.37
N ASN A 253 -3.47 -9.76 -22.68
CA ASN A 253 -3.65 -8.48 -23.38
C ASN A 253 -5.12 -8.06 -23.38
N GLY A 254 -5.37 -6.77 -23.17
CA GLY A 254 -6.72 -6.22 -23.24
C GLY A 254 -7.61 -6.53 -22.03
N GLU A 255 -7.08 -7.16 -20.98
CA GLU A 255 -7.82 -7.44 -19.73
C GLU A 255 -7.11 -6.84 -18.51
N TRP A 256 -7.91 -6.29 -17.58
CA TRP A 256 -7.38 -5.77 -16.32
C TRP A 256 -6.95 -6.91 -15.40
N THR A 257 -5.69 -6.88 -14.96
CA THR A 257 -5.12 -7.84 -14.03
C THR A 257 -4.48 -7.09 -12.87
N HIS A 258 -4.82 -7.46 -11.63
CA HIS A 258 -4.14 -6.94 -10.45
C HIS A 258 -2.91 -7.78 -10.17
N LEU A 259 -1.75 -7.15 -10.12
CA LEU A 259 -0.46 -7.79 -9.88
C LEU A 259 0.15 -7.24 -8.61
N VAL A 260 0.68 -8.14 -7.78
CA VAL A 260 1.52 -7.74 -6.65
C VAL A 260 2.80 -8.59 -6.65
N VAL A 261 3.93 -7.94 -6.42
CA VAL A 261 5.18 -8.61 -6.06
C VAL A 261 5.64 -8.11 -4.69
N THR A 262 6.04 -9.03 -3.81
CA THR A 262 6.56 -8.71 -2.47
C THR A 262 7.94 -9.31 -2.29
N LEU A 263 8.88 -8.53 -1.76
CA LEU A 263 10.25 -8.93 -1.50
C LEU A 263 10.56 -8.72 -0.02
N ASN A 264 11.05 -9.76 0.63
CA ASN A 264 11.54 -9.71 2.00
C ASN A 264 12.95 -10.31 2.08
N MET A 265 13.97 -9.45 2.10
CA MET A 265 15.36 -9.84 2.22
C MET A 265 15.74 -10.30 3.62
N ASN A 266 14.90 -10.12 4.64
CA ASN A 266 15.16 -10.68 5.97
C ASN A 266 14.82 -12.18 6.01
N THR A 267 13.77 -12.59 5.30
CA THR A 267 13.33 -14.00 5.20
C THR A 267 13.72 -14.67 3.88
N LYS A 268 14.39 -13.95 2.99
CA LYS A 268 14.77 -14.37 1.63
C LYS A 268 13.59 -14.81 0.76
N LYS A 269 12.45 -14.15 0.91
CA LYS A 269 11.23 -14.49 0.16
C LYS A 269 10.92 -13.47 -0.92
N LEU A 270 10.53 -13.94 -2.09
CA LEU A 270 9.97 -13.15 -3.18
C LEU A 270 8.68 -13.81 -3.64
N VAL A 271 7.55 -13.11 -3.55
CA VAL A 271 6.22 -13.70 -3.78
C VAL A 271 5.45 -12.91 -4.84
N PHE A 272 4.82 -13.62 -5.77
CA PHE A 272 3.95 -13.06 -6.79
C PHE A 272 2.49 -13.38 -6.51
N TYR A 273 1.64 -12.37 -6.66
CA TYR A 273 0.20 -12.49 -6.55
C TYR A 273 -0.47 -11.97 -7.81
N VAL A 274 -1.52 -12.66 -8.24
CA VAL A 274 -2.38 -12.27 -9.37
C VAL A 274 -3.83 -12.28 -8.88
N ASN A 275 -4.54 -11.17 -9.10
CA ASN A 275 -5.93 -10.98 -8.68
C ASN A 275 -6.18 -11.36 -7.21
N GLY A 276 -5.25 -10.91 -6.33
CA GLY A 276 -5.31 -11.10 -4.88
C GLY A 276 -4.93 -12.49 -4.39
N LYS A 277 -4.50 -13.40 -5.27
CA LYS A 277 -4.10 -14.77 -4.91
C LYS A 277 -2.61 -14.98 -5.14
N GLU A 278 -1.96 -15.68 -4.21
CA GLU A 278 -0.58 -16.11 -4.38
C GLU A 278 -0.48 -17.06 -5.58
N THR A 279 0.52 -16.85 -6.42
CA THR A 279 0.77 -17.65 -7.63
C THR A 279 2.14 -18.30 -7.62
N MET A 280 3.13 -17.68 -6.99
CA MET A 280 4.47 -18.25 -6.86
C MET A 280 5.20 -17.63 -5.67
N GLU A 281 5.91 -18.47 -4.91
CA GLU A 281 6.90 -18.05 -3.90
C GLU A 281 8.28 -18.58 -4.31
N TRP A 282 9.26 -17.69 -4.27
CA TRP A 282 10.68 -18.00 -4.45
C TRP A 282 11.44 -17.74 -3.15
N ASP A 283 12.47 -18.54 -2.93
CA ASP A 283 13.35 -18.45 -1.78
C ASP A 283 14.84 -18.65 -2.16
N GLU A 284 15.73 -18.59 -1.18
CA GLU A 284 17.17 -18.81 -1.41
C GLU A 284 17.52 -20.25 -1.85
N THR A 285 16.61 -21.22 -1.72
CA THR A 285 16.85 -22.60 -2.19
C THR A 285 16.54 -22.75 -3.67
N THR A 286 15.52 -22.04 -4.16
CA THR A 286 15.04 -22.07 -5.55
C THR A 286 15.63 -20.95 -6.40
N LYS A 287 16.05 -19.85 -5.77
CA LYS A 287 16.76 -18.70 -6.34
C LYS A 287 17.94 -18.35 -5.44
N THR A 288 19.06 -19.05 -5.61
CA THR A 288 20.27 -18.93 -4.77
C THR A 288 20.87 -17.53 -4.68
N GLY A 289 20.53 -16.63 -5.59
CA GLY A 289 20.92 -15.22 -5.54
C GLY A 289 20.10 -14.34 -4.59
N LEU A 290 18.99 -14.84 -4.00
CA LEU A 290 18.20 -14.12 -2.99
C LEU A 290 18.97 -14.05 -1.67
N THR A 291 20.07 -13.31 -1.67
CA THR A 291 21.02 -13.14 -0.57
C THR A 291 21.20 -11.66 -0.25
N GLY A 292 22.02 -11.32 0.75
CA GLY A 292 22.23 -9.93 1.14
C GLY A 292 21.08 -9.35 1.96
N THR A 293 21.08 -8.03 2.13
CA THR A 293 20.17 -7.30 3.05
C THR A 293 19.38 -6.18 2.38
N GLY A 294 19.57 -5.97 1.07
CA GLY A 294 18.86 -4.94 0.32
C GLY A 294 19.26 -4.95 -1.15
N ALA A 295 18.76 -3.97 -1.90
CA ALA A 295 19.12 -3.78 -3.29
C ALA A 295 20.55 -3.23 -3.43
N HIS A 296 21.19 -3.56 -4.53
CA HIS A 296 22.48 -3.01 -4.93
C HIS A 296 22.34 -1.50 -5.21
N GLN A 297 23.30 -0.72 -4.70
CA GLN A 297 23.39 0.70 -5.00
C GLN A 297 24.14 0.90 -6.31
N TYR A 298 23.40 1.24 -7.37
CA TYR A 298 23.98 1.55 -8.67
C TYR A 298 24.88 2.81 -8.61
N LYS A 299 25.88 2.87 -9.50
CA LYS A 299 26.89 3.96 -9.53
C LYS A 299 26.29 5.36 -9.70
N THR A 300 25.16 5.44 -10.40
CA THR A 300 24.42 6.68 -10.66
C THR A 300 23.02 6.55 -10.07
N VAL A 301 22.51 7.60 -9.43
CA VAL A 301 21.11 7.64 -9.01
C VAL A 301 20.28 8.14 -10.19
N LEU A 302 19.53 7.24 -10.83
CA LEU A 302 18.64 7.56 -11.93
C LEU A 302 17.24 7.89 -11.39
N PRO A 303 16.38 8.56 -12.19
CA PRO A 303 14.98 8.74 -11.82
C PRO A 303 14.31 7.38 -11.58
N LEU A 304 13.35 7.32 -10.64
CA LEU A 304 12.42 6.20 -10.58
C LEU A 304 11.48 6.32 -11.79
N MET A 305 11.39 5.25 -12.56
CA MET A 305 10.68 5.22 -13.85
C MET A 305 9.38 4.43 -13.69
N VAL A 306 8.27 4.96 -14.22
CA VAL A 306 7.01 4.21 -14.40
C VAL A 306 6.68 4.20 -15.90
N GLY A 307 6.45 3.01 -16.46
CA GLY A 307 6.20 2.82 -17.90
C GLY A 307 7.45 2.73 -18.78
N ALA A 308 8.66 2.77 -18.20
CA ALA A 308 9.93 2.61 -18.92
C ALA A 308 11.02 2.00 -18.02
N CYS A 309 12.03 1.39 -18.64
CA CYS A 309 13.17 0.82 -17.92
C CYS A 309 14.15 1.87 -17.38
N THR A 310 14.48 2.88 -18.18
CA THR A 310 15.49 3.91 -17.88
C THR A 310 15.35 5.09 -18.84
N THR A 311 16.21 6.11 -18.67
CA THR A 311 16.30 7.25 -19.59
C THR A 311 17.07 6.87 -20.86
N TYR A 312 16.76 7.51 -21.99
CA TYR A 312 17.51 7.28 -23.23
C TYR A 312 19.00 7.60 -23.09
N ALA A 313 19.35 8.71 -22.43
CA ALA A 313 20.75 9.10 -22.21
C ALA A 313 21.54 8.03 -21.45
N GLU A 314 20.95 7.45 -20.40
CA GLU A 314 21.57 6.33 -19.68
C GLU A 314 21.74 5.11 -20.59
N ALA A 315 20.68 4.72 -21.30
CA ALA A 315 20.74 3.55 -22.17
C ALA A 315 21.81 3.75 -23.25
N ASP A 316 21.85 4.91 -23.90
CA ASP A 316 22.78 5.25 -24.99
C ASP A 316 24.25 5.17 -24.55
N VAL A 317 24.54 5.57 -23.30
CA VAL A 317 25.88 5.50 -22.72
C VAL A 317 26.24 4.06 -22.31
N GLU A 318 25.32 3.35 -21.67
CA GLU A 318 25.64 2.09 -20.99
C GLU A 318 25.43 0.84 -21.84
N TRP A 319 24.61 0.88 -22.91
CA TRP A 319 24.25 -0.31 -23.69
C TRP A 319 24.74 -0.22 -25.13
N SER A 320 25.44 -1.26 -25.58
CA SER A 320 25.91 -1.40 -26.97
C SER A 320 24.91 -2.10 -27.91
N TRP A 321 23.67 -2.30 -27.47
CA TRP A 321 22.69 -3.14 -28.15
C TRP A 321 21.78 -2.32 -29.08
N ALA A 322 22.16 -2.22 -30.35
CA ALA A 322 21.39 -1.46 -31.36
C ALA A 322 19.92 -1.91 -31.49
N TRP A 323 19.61 -3.19 -31.26
CA TRP A 323 18.24 -3.72 -31.33
C TRP A 323 17.29 -3.07 -30.31
N SER A 324 17.83 -2.64 -29.15
CA SER A 324 17.07 -1.97 -28.09
C SER A 324 16.72 -0.51 -28.42
N ARG A 325 17.26 0.04 -29.53
CA ARG A 325 17.03 1.41 -30.00
C ARG A 325 16.03 1.46 -31.16
N THR A 326 15.01 0.62 -31.08
CA THR A 326 13.91 0.56 -32.05
C THR A 326 12.57 0.67 -31.31
N PRO A 327 11.49 1.14 -31.95
CA PRO A 327 10.19 1.22 -31.29
C PRO A 327 9.74 -0.11 -30.66
N ASN A 328 10.00 -1.23 -31.34
CA ASN A 328 9.66 -2.57 -30.84
C ASN A 328 10.61 -3.07 -29.76
N GLY A 329 11.90 -2.72 -29.85
CA GLY A 329 12.93 -3.15 -28.90
C GLY A 329 13.12 -2.23 -27.70
N TRP A 330 12.48 -1.06 -27.68
CA TRP A 330 12.56 -0.15 -26.53
C TRP A 330 11.75 -0.72 -25.36
N ASP A 331 12.43 -0.86 -24.23
CA ASP A 331 11.92 -1.39 -22.97
C ASP A 331 11.00 -0.36 -22.27
N GLY A 332 9.79 -0.21 -22.79
CA GLY A 332 8.72 0.60 -22.21
C GLY A 332 7.36 -0.09 -22.29
N PHE A 333 6.51 0.20 -21.32
CA PHE A 333 5.15 -0.35 -21.24
C PHE A 333 4.26 0.18 -22.36
N VAL A 334 3.42 -0.69 -22.90
CA VAL A 334 2.37 -0.31 -23.85
C VAL A 334 1.04 -0.87 -23.35
N GLY A 335 0.14 0.03 -22.98
CA GLY A 335 -1.14 -0.31 -22.36
C GLY A 335 -1.47 0.60 -21.17
N PHE A 336 -2.44 0.17 -20.37
CA PHE A 336 -2.87 0.91 -19.19
C PHE A 336 -2.23 0.40 -17.90
N ILE A 337 -1.95 1.34 -17.00
CA ILE A 337 -1.60 1.12 -15.60
C ILE A 337 -2.60 1.89 -14.75
N ASP A 338 -3.05 1.28 -13.67
CA ASP A 338 -3.96 1.87 -12.70
C ASP A 338 -3.55 1.49 -11.26
N GLU A 339 -3.91 2.33 -10.29
CA GLU A 339 -3.75 2.06 -8.85
C GLU A 339 -2.34 1.59 -8.42
N LEU A 340 -1.28 2.16 -9.01
CA LEU A 340 0.11 1.78 -8.74
C LEU A 340 0.54 2.21 -7.33
N LYS A 341 0.94 1.24 -6.51
CA LYS A 341 1.38 1.45 -5.12
C LYS A 341 2.72 0.80 -4.85
N LEU A 342 3.56 1.53 -4.10
CA LEU A 342 4.88 1.11 -3.64
C LEU A 342 4.91 1.16 -2.11
N TYR A 343 5.28 0.05 -1.49
CA TYR A 343 5.38 -0.11 -0.05
C TYR A 343 6.81 -0.45 0.36
N ASN A 344 7.23 0.06 1.52
CA ASN A 344 8.52 -0.24 2.14
C ASN A 344 8.48 -1.45 3.10
N ILE A 345 7.44 -2.26 3.01
CA ILE A 345 7.29 -3.54 3.72
C ILE A 345 7.00 -4.64 2.69
N ALA A 346 7.25 -5.89 3.09
CA ALA A 346 6.78 -7.05 2.34
C ALA A 346 5.34 -7.35 2.79
N LEU A 347 4.38 -7.13 1.91
CA LEU A 347 2.98 -7.44 2.20
C LEU A 347 2.80 -8.96 2.33
N ASP A 348 1.99 -9.38 3.30
CA ASP A 348 1.56 -10.77 3.41
C ASP A 348 0.33 -11.08 2.54
N ALA A 349 -0.01 -12.37 2.42
CA ALA A 349 -1.14 -12.81 1.61
C ALA A 349 -2.49 -12.20 2.04
N GLY A 350 -2.69 -11.97 3.34
CA GLY A 350 -3.91 -11.34 3.86
C GLY A 350 -4.00 -9.87 3.47
N GLN A 351 -2.88 -9.15 3.57
CA GLN A 351 -2.76 -7.75 3.13
C GLN A 351 -3.01 -7.62 1.62
N VAL A 352 -2.45 -8.50 0.80
CA VAL A 352 -2.66 -8.50 -0.66
C VAL A 352 -4.10 -8.83 -1.02
N ALA A 353 -4.72 -9.82 -0.36
CA ALA A 353 -6.11 -10.18 -0.59
C ALA A 353 -7.06 -9.03 -0.23
N LYS A 354 -6.82 -8.33 0.90
CA LYS A 354 -7.56 -7.15 1.30
C LYS A 354 -7.39 -6.02 0.28
N LEU A 355 -6.15 -5.71 -0.11
CA LEU A 355 -5.86 -4.68 -1.11
C LEU A 355 -6.63 -4.92 -2.41
N TYR A 356 -6.61 -6.15 -2.92
CA TYR A 356 -7.38 -6.52 -4.11
C TYR A 356 -8.90 -6.39 -3.93
N LYS A 357 -9.45 -6.75 -2.76
CA LYS A 357 -10.89 -6.62 -2.45
C LYS A 357 -11.33 -5.17 -2.41
N ASP A 358 -10.50 -4.30 -1.83
CA ASP A 358 -10.77 -2.87 -1.71
C ASP A 358 -10.68 -2.16 -3.08
N GLU A 359 -10.02 -2.78 -4.06
CA GLU A 359 -9.72 -2.23 -5.39
C GLU A 359 -10.34 -3.02 -6.56
N LYS A 360 -11.51 -3.66 -6.34
CA LYS A 360 -12.13 -4.56 -7.33
C LYS A 360 -13.20 -3.91 -8.21
#